data_AF-L7UDF2-F1
#
_entry.id   AF-L7UDF2-F1
#
_cell.length_a   1.000
_cell.length_b   1.000
_cell.length_c   1.000
_cell.angle_alpha   90.00
_cell.angle_beta   90.00
_cell.angle_gamma   90.00
#
_symmetry.space_group_name_H-M   'P 1'
#
loop_
_entity.id
_entity.type
_entity.pdbx_description
1 polymer ?
#
loop_
_entity_poly.entity_id
_entity_poly.type
_entity_poly.pdbx_seq_one_letter_code
_entity_poly.pdbx_strand_id
1 'polypeptide(L)'
;MSDGRKSPRTTSNPGTQPRTPTSPGMPRAPTNPGMRVMSAARTAPLEKSEQSGPLSKRLAGEASNQALNALSIAKEMVGDFRQSDRFFKYKAGIVATWLVLTAGSFAIACPGSSMRTGDMDARLVLSDKLDRPSVTIWNESKAPWKDVTLIVNGQYRAAVPSVAAGEFITITPKQLMGNSGAAPADLRFESLEMRSSDDSANLTEDLRNEWKRLLGPK
;
A
#
# COMPACT_ATOMS: atom_id res chain seq x y z
N MET A 1 21.90 -54.59 58.57
CA MET A 1 21.35 -53.64 57.57
C MET A 1 22.24 -53.75 56.34
N SER A 2 22.10 -54.83 55.58
CA SER A 2 21.17 -55.00 54.44
C SER A 2 21.65 -54.24 53.19
N ASP A 3 22.28 -55.01 52.31
CA ASP A 3 22.25 -55.06 50.83
C ASP A 3 21.72 -53.83 50.05
N GLY A 4 22.23 -53.48 48.88
CA GLY A 4 23.09 -54.20 47.95
C GLY A 4 23.14 -53.43 46.62
N ARG A 5 24.30 -53.50 45.94
CA ARG A 5 24.52 -52.96 44.58
C ARG A 5 23.70 -53.74 43.53
N LYS A 6 23.19 -53.06 42.49
CA LYS A 6 23.41 -53.42 41.07
C LYS A 6 22.78 -52.40 40.10
N SER A 7 23.59 -51.93 39.16
CA SER A 7 23.18 -51.28 37.89
C SER A 7 23.03 -52.33 36.76
N PRO A 8 22.84 -51.93 35.49
CA PRO A 8 21.58 -51.88 34.74
C PRO A 8 21.46 -53.01 33.69
N ARG A 9 20.26 -53.20 33.11
CA ARG A 9 20.12 -53.95 31.85
C ARG A 9 18.86 -53.60 31.08
N THR A 10 19.06 -53.21 29.82
CA THR A 10 18.12 -53.25 28.70
C THR A 10 17.80 -54.71 28.34
N THR A 11 16.53 -55.02 28.07
CA THR A 11 16.14 -56.14 27.21
C THR A 11 14.85 -55.80 26.47
N SER A 12 15.00 -55.73 25.15
CA SER A 12 13.99 -55.93 24.12
C SER A 12 13.28 -57.28 24.28
N ASN A 13 12.01 -57.35 23.88
CA ASN A 13 11.32 -58.63 23.68
C ASN A 13 10.88 -58.79 22.20
N PRO A 14 10.99 -60.00 21.62
CA PRO A 14 10.83 -60.29 20.20
C PRO A 14 9.41 -60.73 19.82
N GLY A 15 9.10 -60.69 18.53
CA GLY A 15 7.75 -60.85 17.98
C GLY A 15 7.27 -62.28 17.68
N THR A 16 6.05 -62.36 17.14
CA THR A 16 5.59 -63.41 16.20
C THR A 16 4.35 -62.89 15.44
N GLN A 17 4.50 -62.57 14.15
CA GLN A 17 3.46 -62.68 13.10
C GLN A 17 3.42 -64.16 12.61
N PRO A 18 2.59 -64.65 11.65
CA PRO A 18 1.72 -63.97 10.66
C PRO A 18 0.38 -64.67 10.29
N ARG A 19 -0.48 -63.99 9.50
CA ARG A 19 -0.95 -64.42 8.15
C ARG A 19 -2.16 -63.59 7.68
N THR A 20 -1.93 -62.80 6.64
CA THR A 20 -2.90 -62.47 5.59
C THR A 20 -2.89 -63.56 4.51
N PRO A 21 -3.99 -63.73 3.76
CA PRO A 21 -3.88 -63.59 2.31
C PRO A 21 -5.06 -62.82 1.64
N THR A 22 -4.68 -61.75 0.95
CA THR A 22 -4.97 -61.40 -0.46
C THR A 22 -6.38 -61.55 -1.09
N SER A 23 -6.91 -60.39 -1.50
CA SER A 23 -7.51 -60.05 -2.83
C SER A 23 -8.89 -60.59 -3.26
N PRO A 24 -9.57 -60.02 -4.29
CA PRO A 24 -9.32 -58.79 -5.05
C PRO A 24 -10.54 -57.83 -5.09
N GLY A 25 -10.36 -56.66 -5.73
CA GLY A 25 -11.26 -55.53 -5.63
C GLY A 25 -12.69 -55.71 -6.14
N MET A 26 -13.55 -54.81 -5.67
CA MET A 26 -14.58 -54.14 -6.47
C MET A 26 -15.12 -52.93 -5.67
N PRO A 27 -15.12 -51.71 -6.21
CA PRO A 27 -15.89 -50.62 -5.62
C PRO A 27 -17.39 -50.97 -5.76
N ARG A 28 -18.13 -50.96 -4.64
CA ARG A 28 -19.59 -51.11 -4.66
C ARG A 28 -20.20 -49.91 -5.39
N ALA A 29 -20.75 -50.18 -6.58
CA ALA A 29 -21.64 -49.26 -7.27
C ALA A 29 -22.99 -49.21 -6.53
N PRO A 30 -23.52 -48.03 -6.17
CA PRO A 30 -24.92 -47.91 -5.82
C PRO A 30 -25.78 -47.95 -7.09
N THR A 31 -26.46 -49.06 -7.30
CA THR A 31 -27.52 -49.19 -8.31
C THR A 31 -28.77 -48.49 -7.79
N ASN A 32 -29.03 -47.27 -8.28
CA ASN A 32 -30.30 -46.59 -8.08
C ASN A 32 -30.82 -46.14 -9.46
N PRO A 33 -31.78 -46.86 -10.08
CA PRO A 33 -32.32 -46.49 -11.37
C PRO A 33 -33.46 -45.49 -11.15
N GLY A 34 -33.16 -44.19 -11.15
CA GLY A 34 -34.25 -43.21 -11.15
C GLY A 34 -33.98 -41.81 -10.65
N MET A 35 -32.83 -41.52 -10.02
CA MET A 35 -32.48 -40.14 -9.73
C MET A 35 -31.61 -39.59 -10.87
N ARG A 36 -32.28 -38.97 -11.85
CA ARG A 36 -31.63 -38.00 -12.74
C ARG A 36 -31.14 -36.86 -11.84
N VAL A 37 -29.90 -36.95 -11.39
CA VAL A 37 -29.15 -35.79 -10.92
C VAL A 37 -28.96 -34.94 -12.16
N MET A 38 -29.91 -34.03 -12.40
CA MET A 38 -29.72 -32.95 -13.35
C MET A 38 -28.60 -32.08 -12.78
N SER A 39 -27.37 -32.35 -13.19
CA SER A 39 -26.33 -31.34 -13.20
C SER A 39 -26.89 -30.16 -13.99
N ALA A 40 -27.36 -29.12 -13.28
CA ALA A 40 -27.50 -27.80 -13.83
C ALA A 40 -26.09 -27.20 -14.07
N ALA A 41 -25.22 -27.95 -14.75
CA ALA A 41 -24.04 -27.42 -15.38
C ALA A 41 -24.55 -26.66 -16.60
N ARG A 42 -24.74 -25.34 -16.42
CA ARG A 42 -25.05 -24.42 -17.51
C ARG A 42 -24.10 -24.71 -18.66
N THR A 43 -24.65 -25.04 -19.82
CA THR A 43 -23.93 -25.33 -21.07
C THR A 43 -23.52 -24.07 -21.84
N ALA A 44 -23.72 -22.89 -21.26
CA ALA A 44 -23.06 -21.68 -21.68
C ALA A 44 -21.90 -21.41 -20.70
N PRO A 45 -20.67 -21.19 -21.17
CA PRO A 45 -19.68 -20.51 -20.36
C PRO A 45 -20.34 -19.24 -19.84
N LEU A 46 -20.28 -18.97 -18.53
CA LEU A 46 -20.52 -17.60 -18.10
C LEU A 46 -19.51 -16.77 -18.89
N GLU A 47 -20.01 -15.89 -19.76
CA GLU A 47 -19.20 -14.79 -20.24
C GLU A 47 -18.68 -14.11 -18.99
N LYS A 48 -17.42 -14.39 -18.64
CA LYS A 48 -16.63 -13.49 -17.82
C LYS A 48 -16.69 -12.23 -18.65
N SER A 49 -17.59 -11.31 -18.30
CA SER A 49 -17.64 -10.02 -18.94
C SER A 49 -16.22 -9.51 -18.83
N GLU A 50 -15.50 -9.51 -19.95
CA GLU A 50 -14.21 -8.88 -20.00
C GLU A 50 -14.53 -7.43 -19.72
N GLN A 51 -14.35 -7.05 -18.45
CA GLN A 51 -14.31 -5.66 -18.05
C GLN A 51 -13.01 -5.13 -18.65
N SER A 52 -13.05 -4.92 -19.96
CA SER A 52 -12.12 -4.16 -20.75
C SER A 52 -12.36 -2.71 -20.33
N GLY A 53 -11.61 -2.32 -19.30
CA GLY A 53 -11.70 -1.03 -18.66
C GLY A 53 -10.42 -0.77 -17.89
N PRO A 54 -10.08 0.51 -17.65
CA PRO A 54 -8.86 0.90 -16.96
C PRO A 54 -8.73 0.15 -15.62
N LEU A 55 -7.49 -0.21 -15.25
CA LEU A 55 -7.13 -0.99 -14.04
C LEU A 55 -7.89 -0.56 -12.77
N SER A 56 -8.22 0.73 -12.66
CA SER A 56 -9.04 1.30 -11.59
C SER A 56 -10.47 0.74 -11.50
N LYS A 57 -11.12 0.42 -12.63
CA LYS A 57 -12.46 -0.19 -12.65
C LYS A 57 -12.43 -1.66 -12.26
N ARG A 58 -11.32 -2.37 -12.54
CA ARG A 58 -11.13 -3.77 -12.10
C ARG A 58 -10.91 -3.86 -10.60
N LEU A 59 -10.08 -2.98 -10.04
CA LEU A 59 -9.88 -2.85 -8.59
C LEU A 59 -11.17 -2.47 -7.86
N ALA A 60 -11.93 -1.52 -8.40
CA ALA A 60 -13.22 -1.13 -7.81
C ALA A 60 -14.25 -2.28 -7.87
N GLY A 61 -14.29 -3.03 -8.97
CA GLY A 61 -15.16 -4.21 -9.13
C GLY A 61 -14.81 -5.34 -8.17
N GLU A 62 -13.53 -5.69 -8.02
CA GLU A 62 -13.07 -6.72 -7.09
C GLU A 62 -13.22 -6.29 -5.62
N ALA A 63 -12.93 -5.02 -5.31
CA ALA A 63 -13.13 -4.47 -3.96
C ALA A 63 -14.60 -4.47 -3.55
N SER A 64 -15.53 -4.17 -4.47
CA SER A 64 -16.96 -4.18 -4.17
C SER A 64 -17.48 -5.59 -3.83
N ASN A 65 -17.04 -6.62 -4.56
CA ASN A 65 -17.43 -7.99 -4.28
C ASN A 65 -16.82 -8.51 -2.97
N GLN A 66 -15.57 -8.17 -2.67
CA GLN A 66 -14.97 -8.52 -1.38
C GLN A 66 -15.59 -7.75 -0.21
N ALA A 67 -15.93 -6.48 -0.39
CA ALA A 67 -16.60 -5.69 0.64
C ALA A 67 -17.99 -6.26 0.97
N LEU A 68 -18.76 -6.68 -0.05
CA LEU A 68 -20.06 -7.31 0.16
C LEU A 68 -19.95 -8.65 0.89
N ASN A 69 -18.95 -9.47 0.54
CA ASN A 69 -18.68 -10.73 1.27
C ASN A 69 -18.17 -10.48 2.70
N ALA A 70 -17.37 -9.43 2.91
CA ALA A 70 -16.93 -9.04 4.24
C ALA A 70 -18.09 -8.54 5.11
N LEU A 71 -19.04 -7.81 4.53
CA LEU A 71 -20.24 -7.34 5.24
C LEU A 71 -21.15 -8.49 5.68
N SER A 72 -21.29 -9.55 4.87
CA SER A 72 -22.08 -10.72 5.27
C SER A 72 -21.42 -11.46 6.44
N ILE A 73 -20.10 -11.67 6.38
CA ILE A 73 -19.34 -12.30 7.47
C ILE A 73 -19.42 -11.45 8.75
N ALA A 74 -19.30 -10.13 8.62
CA ALA A 74 -19.40 -9.22 9.76
C ALA A 74 -20.79 -9.28 10.41
N LYS A 75 -21.86 -9.36 9.61
CA LYS A 75 -23.23 -9.47 10.12
C LYS A 75 -23.46 -10.77 10.89
N GLU A 76 -22.92 -11.89 10.40
CA GLU A 76 -22.97 -13.18 11.10
C GLU A 76 -22.20 -13.11 12.43
N MET A 77 -20.98 -12.56 12.43
CA MET A 77 -20.19 -12.36 13.65
C MET A 77 -20.90 -11.48 14.70
N VAL A 78 -21.63 -10.45 14.27
CA VAL A 78 -22.42 -9.59 15.18
C VAL A 78 -23.60 -10.36 15.78
N GLY A 79 -24.23 -11.25 15.00
CA GLY A 79 -25.27 -12.16 15.48
C GLY A 79 -24.75 -13.09 16.57
N ASP A 80 -23.63 -13.76 16.30
CA ASP A 80 -22.98 -14.68 17.24
C ASP A 80 -22.50 -13.97 18.50
N PHE A 81 -21.97 -12.75 18.36
CA PHE A 81 -21.57 -11.93 19.51
C PHE A 81 -22.75 -11.59 20.42
N ARG A 82 -23.94 -11.31 19.86
CA ARG A 82 -25.13 -11.02 20.67
C ARG A 82 -25.57 -12.22 21.50
N GLN A 83 -25.53 -13.41 20.91
CA GLN A 83 -25.91 -14.66 21.60
C GLN A 83 -24.84 -15.19 22.55
N SER A 84 -23.60 -14.69 22.48
CA SER A 84 -22.51 -15.13 23.34
C SER A 84 -22.66 -14.79 24.83
N ASP A 85 -21.96 -15.55 25.66
CA ASP A 85 -21.94 -15.39 27.12
C ASP A 85 -21.28 -14.07 27.59
N ARG A 86 -21.71 -13.61 28.76
CA ARG A 86 -21.15 -12.42 29.45
C ARG A 86 -19.62 -12.45 29.59
N PHE A 87 -19.03 -13.61 29.90
CA PHE A 87 -17.58 -13.74 30.03
C PHE A 87 -16.84 -13.58 28.71
N PHE A 88 -17.42 -14.05 27.60
CA PHE A 88 -16.86 -13.86 26.27
C PHE A 88 -16.92 -12.39 25.85
N LYS A 89 -18.05 -11.72 26.11
CA LYS A 89 -18.25 -10.29 25.82
C LYS A 89 -17.22 -9.41 26.51
N TYR A 90 -16.88 -9.68 27.77
CA TYR A 90 -15.82 -8.95 28.47
C TYR A 90 -14.44 -9.10 27.79
N LYS A 91 -14.04 -10.34 27.45
CA LYS A 91 -12.75 -10.57 26.78
C LYS A 91 -12.70 -9.93 25.39
N ALA A 92 -13.77 -10.07 24.62
CA ALA A 92 -13.88 -9.44 23.31
C ALA A 92 -13.83 -7.90 23.40
N GLY A 93 -14.48 -7.31 24.41
CA GLY A 93 -14.44 -5.86 24.66
C GLY A 93 -13.02 -5.35 24.96
N ILE A 94 -12.22 -6.11 25.73
CA ILE A 94 -10.81 -5.75 26.00
C ILE A 94 -10.01 -5.74 24.71
N VAL A 95 -10.14 -6.77 23.88
CA VAL A 95 -9.42 -6.87 22.60
C VAL A 95 -9.86 -5.78 21.63
N ALA A 96 -11.16 -5.51 21.53
CA ALA A 96 -11.71 -4.45 20.68
C ALA A 96 -11.19 -3.07 21.11
N THR A 97 -11.18 -2.79 22.42
CA THR A 97 -10.65 -1.53 22.97
C THR A 97 -9.17 -1.37 22.65
N TRP A 98 -8.37 -2.43 22.81
CA TRP A 98 -6.95 -2.43 22.45
C TRP A 98 -6.73 -2.18 20.96
N LEU A 99 -7.52 -2.79 20.09
CA LEU A 99 -7.45 -2.55 18.64
C LEU A 99 -7.79 -1.10 18.29
N VAL A 100 -8.83 -0.52 18.90
CA VAL A 100 -9.20 0.88 18.69
C VAL A 100 -8.09 1.82 19.15
N LEU A 101 -7.52 1.59 20.33
CA LEU A 101 -6.37 2.37 20.82
C LEU A 101 -5.17 2.28 19.87
N THR A 102 -4.88 1.08 19.36
CA THR A 102 -3.77 0.86 18.43
C THR A 102 -4.02 1.55 17.08
N ALA A 103 -5.21 1.40 16.51
CA ALA A 103 -5.59 2.04 15.26
C ALA A 103 -5.61 3.57 15.37
N GLY A 104 -6.13 4.11 16.48
CA GLY A 104 -6.10 5.53 16.78
C GLY A 104 -4.66 6.06 16.92
N SER A 105 -3.79 5.31 17.60
CA SER A 105 -2.37 5.66 17.70
C SER A 105 -1.70 5.66 16.33
N PHE A 106 -2.02 4.71 15.47
CA PHE A 106 -1.49 4.65 14.10
C PHE A 106 -2.01 5.80 13.24
N ALA A 107 -3.27 6.20 13.39
CA ALA A 107 -3.84 7.34 12.66
C ALA A 107 -3.21 8.69 13.08
N ILE A 108 -2.80 8.81 14.35
CA ILE A 108 -2.12 10.01 14.86
C ILE A 108 -0.62 9.99 14.53
N ALA A 109 0.03 8.83 14.68
CA ALA A 109 1.47 8.67 14.46
C ALA A 109 1.85 8.60 12.98
N CYS A 110 0.95 8.09 12.13
CA CYS A 110 1.08 8.04 10.69
C CYS A 110 -0.13 8.76 10.07
N PRO A 111 -0.14 10.12 10.02
CA PRO A 111 -1.10 10.82 9.19
C PRO A 111 -0.98 10.25 7.79
N GLY A 112 -2.07 9.67 7.29
CA GLY A 112 -2.04 8.73 6.18
C GLY A 112 -1.07 9.11 5.07
N SER A 113 0.01 8.33 4.95
CA SER A 113 0.70 8.16 3.68
C SER A 113 -0.23 7.34 2.78
N SER A 114 -1.35 7.96 2.36
CA SER A 114 -1.95 7.64 1.08
C SER A 114 -0.79 7.66 0.10
N MET A 115 -0.65 6.62 -0.73
CA MET A 115 0.30 6.56 -1.83
C MET A 115 0.38 7.92 -2.55
N ARG A 116 1.28 8.78 -2.07
CA ARG A 116 1.66 10.03 -2.69
C ARG A 116 2.94 9.67 -3.39
N THR A 117 2.87 9.74 -4.71
CA THR A 117 4.04 9.93 -5.55
C THR A 117 4.72 11.22 -5.07
N GLY A 118 5.61 11.02 -4.08
CA GLY A 118 6.63 11.86 -3.47
C GLY A 118 6.27 13.19 -2.81
N ASP A 119 6.71 13.31 -1.56
CA ASP A 119 6.79 14.53 -0.76
C ASP A 119 8.26 14.66 -0.34
N MET A 120 9.09 15.29 -1.18
CA MET A 120 10.51 15.55 -0.87
C MET A 120 10.70 16.54 0.32
N ASP A 121 9.65 16.80 1.12
CA ASP A 121 9.56 17.87 2.13
C ASP A 121 10.08 19.21 1.59
N ALA A 122 9.64 19.56 0.38
CA ALA A 122 10.11 20.72 -0.34
C ALA A 122 9.16 21.90 -0.14
N ARG A 123 9.67 23.00 0.43
CA ARG A 123 8.89 24.24 0.55
C ARG A 123 9.32 25.26 -0.49
N LEU A 124 8.34 25.81 -1.19
CA LEU A 124 8.55 26.79 -2.25
C LEU A 124 8.31 28.23 -1.75
N VAL A 125 9.23 29.14 -2.12
CA VAL A 125 9.08 30.58 -1.91
C VAL A 125 9.39 31.28 -3.22
N LEU A 126 8.47 32.15 -3.68
CA LEU A 126 8.65 32.90 -4.90
C LEU A 126 9.12 34.34 -4.62
N SER A 127 10.07 34.82 -5.41
CA SER A 127 10.57 36.20 -5.29
C SER A 127 9.56 37.22 -5.84
N ASP A 128 9.40 38.35 -5.13
CA ASP A 128 8.49 39.47 -5.44
C ASP A 128 8.80 40.13 -6.80
N LYS A 129 10.02 39.96 -7.33
CA LYS A 129 10.46 40.59 -8.59
C LYS A 129 9.87 39.90 -9.82
N LEU A 130 8.69 40.38 -10.23
CA LEU A 130 7.95 39.94 -11.43
C LEU A 130 8.79 39.93 -12.72
N ASP A 131 9.74 40.86 -12.87
CA ASP A 131 10.56 40.99 -14.09
C ASP A 131 11.65 39.91 -14.22
N ARG A 132 12.03 39.27 -13.10
CA ARG A 132 13.05 38.21 -13.05
C ARG A 132 12.63 37.18 -12.02
N PRO A 133 11.64 36.33 -12.35
CA PRO A 133 11.13 35.38 -11.38
C PRO A 133 12.25 34.44 -10.97
N SER A 134 12.37 34.23 -9.66
CA SER A 134 13.26 33.24 -9.08
C SER A 134 12.48 32.43 -8.06
N VAL A 135 12.68 31.12 -8.07
CA VAL A 135 12.05 30.18 -7.16
C VAL A 135 13.09 29.72 -6.15
N THR A 136 12.82 29.88 -4.86
CA THR A 136 13.62 29.30 -3.79
C THR A 136 12.90 28.07 -3.25
N ILE A 137 13.60 26.93 -3.20
CA ILE A 137 13.08 25.65 -2.76
C ILE A 137 13.89 25.21 -1.55
N TRP A 138 13.23 25.04 -0.41
CA TRP A 138 13.82 24.65 0.87
C TRP A 138 13.68 23.15 1.08
N ASN A 139 14.75 22.50 1.51
CA ASN A 139 14.74 21.13 1.98
C ASN A 139 14.36 21.09 3.46
N GLU A 140 13.07 20.88 3.76
CA GLU A 140 12.58 20.73 5.12
C GLU A 140 12.71 19.28 5.65
N SER A 141 13.22 18.36 4.83
CA SER A 141 13.44 16.99 5.25
C SER A 141 14.60 16.89 6.24
N LYS A 142 14.67 15.76 6.95
CA LYS A 142 15.77 15.43 7.86
C LYS A 142 17.01 14.88 7.13
N ALA A 143 16.95 14.72 5.81
CA ALA A 143 17.97 14.08 5.00
C ALA A 143 18.44 14.99 3.84
N PRO A 144 19.67 14.84 3.34
CA PRO A 144 20.08 15.56 2.14
C PRO A 144 19.35 15.00 0.92
N TRP A 145 18.86 15.87 0.05
CA TRP A 145 18.48 15.46 -1.30
C TRP A 145 19.72 15.20 -2.14
N LYS A 146 19.64 14.23 -3.06
CA LYS A 146 20.73 13.88 -3.97
C LYS A 146 20.22 13.77 -5.40
N ASP A 147 21.07 14.16 -6.35
CA ASP A 147 20.84 14.01 -7.79
C ASP A 147 19.46 14.52 -8.23
N VAL A 148 19.10 15.71 -7.73
CA VAL A 148 17.80 16.29 -7.95
C VAL A 148 17.73 16.93 -9.33
N THR A 149 16.78 16.50 -10.14
CA THR A 149 16.40 17.14 -11.38
C THR A 149 15.14 17.95 -11.18
N LEU A 150 15.25 19.25 -11.35
CA LEU A 150 14.12 20.16 -11.42
C LEU A 150 13.65 20.26 -12.86
N ILE A 151 12.34 20.21 -13.07
CA ILE A 151 11.70 20.32 -14.37
C ILE A 151 10.70 21.46 -14.29
N VAL A 152 10.93 22.49 -15.09
CA VAL A 152 10.12 23.71 -15.17
C VAL A 152 9.36 23.72 -16.50
N ASN A 153 8.06 23.96 -16.43
CA ASN A 153 7.15 24.01 -17.59
C ASN A 153 7.22 22.74 -18.47
N GLY A 154 7.60 21.59 -17.90
CA GLY A 154 7.78 20.31 -18.60
C GLY A 154 8.93 20.27 -19.62
N GLN A 155 9.65 21.36 -19.83
CA GLN A 155 10.61 21.51 -20.93
C GLN A 155 12.01 21.84 -20.47
N TYR A 156 12.15 22.69 -19.45
CA TYR A 156 13.43 23.18 -18.99
C TYR A 156 13.86 22.44 -17.74
N ARG A 157 15.15 22.13 -17.62
CA ARG A 157 15.69 21.29 -16.56
C ARG A 157 16.90 21.92 -15.89
N ALA A 158 17.03 21.71 -14.59
CA ALA A 158 18.27 21.96 -13.86
C ALA A 158 18.61 20.73 -13.01
N ALA A 159 19.88 20.33 -13.05
CA ALA A 159 20.40 19.28 -12.19
C ALA A 159 21.09 19.90 -10.98
N VAL A 160 20.74 19.42 -9.80
CA VAL A 160 21.26 19.84 -8.51
C VAL A 160 21.85 18.61 -7.83
N PRO A 161 23.19 18.52 -7.69
CA PRO A 161 23.83 17.31 -7.20
C PRO A 161 23.43 16.94 -5.76
N SER A 162 23.30 17.93 -4.89
CA SER A 162 22.94 17.70 -3.49
C SER A 162 22.39 18.97 -2.85
N VAL A 163 21.44 18.81 -1.94
CA VAL A 163 20.92 19.87 -1.07
C VAL A 163 20.87 19.31 0.35
N ALA A 164 21.64 19.88 1.28
CA ALA A 164 21.64 19.39 2.65
C ALA A 164 20.28 19.60 3.34
N ALA A 165 20.03 18.86 4.41
CA ALA A 165 18.84 19.04 5.23
C ALA A 165 18.81 20.46 5.82
N GLY A 166 17.67 21.15 5.72
CA GLY A 166 17.49 22.53 6.18
C GLY A 166 18.08 23.61 5.26
N GLU A 167 18.77 23.23 4.18
CA GLU A 167 19.30 24.16 3.19
C GLU A 167 18.28 24.45 2.08
N PHE A 168 18.55 25.46 1.27
CA PHE A 168 17.71 25.82 0.14
C PHE A 168 18.51 25.98 -1.14
N ILE A 169 17.81 25.85 -2.26
CA ILE A 169 18.32 26.17 -3.59
C ILE A 169 17.48 27.27 -4.19
N THR A 170 18.12 28.16 -4.95
CA THR A 170 17.42 29.17 -5.73
C THR A 170 17.64 28.92 -7.20
N ILE A 171 16.54 28.84 -7.93
CA ILE A 171 16.48 28.56 -9.34
C ILE A 171 16.05 29.81 -10.09
N THR A 172 16.84 30.16 -11.08
CA THR A 172 16.58 31.26 -12.01
C THR A 172 16.54 30.70 -13.43
N PRO A 173 15.86 31.38 -14.37
CA PRO A 173 15.81 30.90 -15.76
C PRO A 173 17.18 30.62 -16.38
N LYS A 174 18.22 31.39 -16.02
CA LYS A 174 19.59 31.21 -16.53
C LYS A 174 20.21 29.85 -16.22
N GLN A 175 19.76 29.18 -15.16
CA GLN A 175 20.26 27.86 -14.76
C GLN A 175 19.51 26.71 -15.43
N LEU A 176 18.43 27.02 -16.15
CA LEU A 176 17.55 26.03 -16.75
C LEU A 176 17.91 25.78 -18.21
N MET A 177 18.08 24.51 -18.58
CA MET A 177 18.39 24.06 -19.93
C MET A 177 17.24 23.23 -20.50
N GLY A 178 16.79 23.57 -21.70
CA GLY A 178 15.79 22.81 -22.45
C GLY A 178 16.36 22.27 -23.77
N ASN A 179 15.51 21.61 -24.55
CA ASN A 179 15.92 21.02 -25.84
C ASN A 179 16.39 22.07 -26.86
N SER A 180 15.88 23.30 -26.77
CA SER A 180 16.26 24.43 -27.63
C SER A 180 17.42 25.26 -27.08
N GLY A 181 18.07 24.80 -26.00
CA GLY A 181 19.14 25.52 -25.32
C GLY A 181 18.70 26.17 -24.01
N ALA A 182 19.34 27.26 -23.63
CA ALA A 182 19.08 27.96 -22.38
C ALA A 182 17.66 28.51 -22.31
N ALA A 183 17.06 28.50 -21.12
CA ALA A 183 15.76 29.11 -20.93
C ALA A 183 15.81 30.64 -21.11
N PRO A 184 14.73 31.25 -21.64
CA PRO A 184 14.66 32.69 -21.82
C PRO A 184 14.65 33.42 -20.47
N ALA A 185 15.21 34.64 -20.44
CA ALA A 185 15.42 35.37 -19.18
C ALA A 185 14.11 35.82 -18.50
N ASP A 186 13.04 35.95 -19.28
CA ASP A 186 11.67 36.29 -18.90
C ASP A 186 10.76 35.06 -18.74
N LEU A 187 11.34 33.85 -18.67
CA LEU A 187 10.58 32.62 -18.45
C LEU A 187 9.74 32.73 -17.17
N ARG A 188 8.42 32.59 -17.32
CA ARG A 188 7.51 32.43 -16.19
C ARG A 188 7.44 30.96 -15.77
N PHE A 189 7.55 30.72 -14.48
CA PHE A 189 7.38 29.40 -13.89
C PHE A 189 5.87 29.13 -13.77
N GLU A 190 5.35 28.25 -14.62
CA GLU A 190 3.94 27.83 -14.64
C GLU A 190 3.75 26.46 -13.98
N SER A 191 4.71 25.56 -14.19
CA SER A 191 4.79 24.28 -13.50
C SER A 191 6.19 24.01 -12.99
N LEU A 192 6.27 23.27 -11.89
CA LEU A 192 7.53 22.88 -11.27
C LEU A 192 7.40 21.46 -10.73
N GLU A 193 8.25 20.58 -11.23
CA GLU A 193 8.42 19.23 -10.73
C GLU A 193 9.85 19.05 -10.26
N MET A 194 10.02 18.25 -9.23
CA MET A 194 11.31 17.86 -8.68
C MET A 194 11.38 16.34 -8.69
N ARG A 195 12.50 15.80 -9.15
CA ARG A 195 12.73 14.35 -9.24
C ARG A 195 14.09 14.01 -8.70
N SER A 196 14.18 12.98 -7.90
CA SER A 196 15.42 12.32 -7.47
C SER A 196 15.36 10.86 -7.93
N SER A 197 16.39 10.06 -7.63
CA SER A 197 16.38 8.62 -7.91
C SER A 197 15.29 7.89 -7.14
N ASP A 198 15.04 8.33 -5.91
CA ASP A 198 14.24 7.60 -4.93
C ASP A 198 12.88 8.25 -4.68
N ASP A 199 12.67 9.49 -5.14
CA ASP A 199 11.50 10.30 -4.82
C ASP A 199 11.18 11.38 -5.87
N SER A 200 9.98 11.96 -5.84
CA SER A 200 9.58 13.04 -6.75
C SER A 200 8.48 13.94 -6.17
N ALA A 201 8.68 15.26 -6.15
CA ALA A 201 7.65 16.21 -5.72
C ALA A 201 7.06 17.01 -6.88
N ASN A 202 5.74 17.20 -6.91
CA ASN A 202 5.08 18.14 -7.81
C ASN A 202 4.71 19.42 -7.05
N LEU A 203 5.45 20.49 -7.31
CA LEU A 203 5.33 21.79 -6.62
C LEU A 203 4.47 22.79 -7.41
N THR A 204 3.76 22.32 -8.44
CA THR A 204 2.97 23.19 -9.32
C THR A 204 1.82 23.86 -8.58
N GLU A 205 1.18 23.19 -7.63
CA GLU A 205 0.10 23.80 -6.85
C GLU A 205 0.62 24.90 -5.92
N ASP A 206 1.70 24.63 -5.20
CA ASP A 206 2.36 25.59 -4.30
C ASP A 206 2.84 26.82 -5.07
N LEU A 207 3.45 26.61 -6.24
CA LEU A 207 3.87 27.67 -7.15
C LEU A 207 2.69 28.56 -7.57
N ARG A 208 1.55 27.96 -7.95
CA ARG A 208 0.34 28.72 -8.32
C ARG A 208 -0.23 29.49 -7.14
N ASN A 209 -0.17 28.92 -5.94
CA ASN A 209 -0.64 29.59 -4.72
C ASN A 209 0.25 30.79 -4.36
N GLU A 210 1.57 30.65 -4.45
CA GLU A 210 2.53 31.73 -4.24
C GLU A 210 2.34 32.86 -5.27
N TRP A 211 2.13 32.52 -6.55
CA TRP A 211 1.80 33.51 -7.58
C TRP A 211 0.52 34.28 -7.26
N LYS A 212 -0.54 33.60 -6.83
CA LYS A 212 -1.79 34.25 -6.41
C LYS A 212 -1.55 35.18 -5.22
N ARG A 213 -0.71 34.80 -4.27
CA ARG A 213 -0.35 35.65 -3.12
C ARG A 213 0.37 36.92 -3.56
N LEU A 214 1.30 36.82 -4.51
CA LEU A 214 2.06 37.96 -5.01
C LEU A 214 1.24 38.91 -5.90
N LEU A 215 0.30 38.36 -6.68
CA LEU A 215 -0.56 39.13 -7.57
C LEU A 215 -1.84 39.63 -6.89
N GLY A 216 -2.14 39.15 -5.67
CA GLY A 216 -3.29 39.60 -4.89
C GLY A 216 -3.15 41.05 -4.42
N PRO A 217 -4.27 41.75 -4.18
CA PRO A 217 -4.24 43.08 -3.57
C PRO A 217 -3.59 43.01 -2.18
N LYS A 218 -2.65 43.93 -1.91
CA LYS A 218 -2.01 44.12 -0.60
C LYS A 218 -2.87 44.99 0.31
#